data_AF-A0A257IUM9-F1
#
_entry.id   AF-A0A257IUM9-F1
#
_cell.length_a   1.000
_cell.length_b   1.000
_cell.length_c   1.000
_cell.angle_alpha   90.00
_cell.angle_beta   90.00
_cell.angle_gamma   90.00
#
_symmetry.space_group_name_H-M   'P 1'
#
loop_
_entity.id
_entity.type
_entity.pdbx_description
1 polymer ?
#
loop_
_entity_poly.entity_id
_entity_poly.type
_entity_poly.pdbx_seq_one_letter_code
_entity_poly.pdbx_strand_id
1 'polypeptide(L)'
;AAAFAPVAHLTVGGLRDWLLSDAADTPTLAALAPGLTPEMVAAVSKLMRNQDLMLVAKRCRVVTRFRNTLGLPGHLAVRLQPNHPSDSPAGILASILDGLLYGAGDAVIGINPAGDSVGALVALLQQLDGLIQQHSIPTQACVLTHVTNTLQAMALGAPVDLVFQSIAGTQGANSSFGVDLALLDEAHAAALALKRGTLGDNVMYFETGQGSALSAGAHHGVDQQTLEARAYAVARRYRPLLVNTVVGFIGPEYLFDGKQIIRAGLEDH
;
A
#
# COMPACT_ATOMS: atom_id res chain seq x y z
N ALA A 1 13.89 15.82 -13.89
CA ALA A 1 14.07 17.28 -14.03
C ALA A 1 12.88 17.95 -14.71
N ALA A 2 12.49 17.56 -15.93
CA ALA A 2 11.39 18.22 -16.66
C ALA A 2 10.05 18.28 -15.89
N ALA A 3 9.64 17.18 -15.25
CA ALA A 3 8.40 17.13 -14.46
C ALA A 3 8.36 18.12 -13.29
N PHE A 4 9.51 18.46 -12.70
CA PHE A 4 9.60 19.39 -11.57
C PHE A 4 9.61 20.88 -12.01
N ALA A 5 9.98 21.15 -13.26
CA ALA A 5 10.18 22.51 -13.76
C ALA A 5 9.01 23.49 -13.50
N PRO A 6 7.73 23.10 -13.62
CA PRO A 6 6.61 24.02 -13.40
C PRO A 6 6.57 24.64 -12.00
N VAL A 7 7.09 23.92 -10.99
CA VAL A 7 7.05 24.34 -9.59
C VAL A 7 8.43 24.57 -8.98
N ALA A 8 9.50 24.41 -9.76
CA ALA A 8 10.88 24.45 -9.26
C ALA A 8 11.29 25.80 -8.64
N HIS A 9 10.62 26.89 -9.03
CA HIS A 9 10.85 28.24 -8.54
C HIS A 9 10.06 28.55 -7.24
N LEU A 10 9.14 27.68 -6.83
CA LEU A 10 8.28 27.90 -5.68
C LEU A 10 9.01 27.57 -4.38
N THR A 11 8.74 28.36 -3.34
CA THR A 11 9.03 27.97 -1.96
C THR A 11 8.07 26.86 -1.51
N VAL A 12 8.31 26.23 -0.36
CA VAL A 12 7.37 25.23 0.19
C VAL A 12 5.98 25.84 0.42
N GLY A 13 5.91 27.08 0.91
CA GLY A 13 4.65 27.82 1.04
C GLY A 13 4.00 28.12 -0.32
N GLY A 14 4.81 28.53 -1.31
CA GLY A 14 4.33 28.73 -2.69
C GLY A 14 3.80 27.44 -3.32
N LEU A 15 4.43 26.29 -3.05
CA LEU A 15 3.97 24.99 -3.50
C LEU A 15 2.63 24.61 -2.84
N ARG A 16 2.46 24.88 -1.54
CA ARG A 16 1.17 24.69 -0.85
C ARG A 16 0.06 25.49 -1.53
N ASP A 17 0.30 26.79 -1.75
CA ASP A 17 -0.71 27.67 -2.32
C ASP A 17 -1.02 27.30 -3.78
N TRP A 18 0.01 26.90 -4.54
CA TRP A 18 -0.17 26.37 -5.89
C TRP A 18 -0.98 25.06 -5.90
N LEU A 19 -0.68 24.12 -5.01
CA LEU A 19 -1.44 22.87 -4.86
C LEU A 19 -2.90 23.15 -4.49
N LEU A 20 -3.22 24.24 -3.79
CA LEU A 20 -4.59 24.63 -3.44
C LEU A 20 -5.30 25.42 -4.55
N SER A 21 -4.59 25.84 -5.60
CA SER A 21 -5.16 26.58 -6.73
C SER A 21 -5.80 25.67 -7.78
N ASP A 22 -6.58 26.26 -8.69
CA ASP A 22 -7.17 25.55 -9.84
C ASP A 22 -6.14 25.04 -10.86
N ALA A 23 -4.91 25.56 -10.83
CA ALA A 23 -3.83 25.09 -11.70
C ALA A 23 -3.36 23.67 -11.34
N ALA A 24 -3.59 23.22 -10.11
CA ALA A 24 -3.25 21.88 -9.64
C ALA A 24 -4.42 20.91 -9.90
N ASP A 25 -4.80 20.73 -11.16
CA ASP A 25 -5.79 19.74 -11.59
C ASP A 25 -5.19 18.33 -11.69
N THR A 26 -6.05 17.31 -11.85
CA THR A 26 -5.58 15.91 -11.88
C THR A 26 -4.52 15.63 -12.96
N PRO A 27 -4.70 16.04 -14.24
CA PRO A 27 -3.65 15.84 -15.25
C PRO A 27 -2.33 16.52 -14.90
N THR A 28 -2.37 17.75 -14.39
CA THR A 28 -1.18 18.51 -14.02
C THR A 28 -0.45 17.85 -12.86
N LEU A 29 -1.18 17.39 -11.83
CA LEU A 29 -0.59 16.67 -10.69
C LEU A 29 0.03 15.34 -11.12
N ALA A 30 -0.62 14.59 -12.01
CA ALA A 30 -0.07 13.34 -12.53
C ALA A 30 1.24 13.56 -13.30
N ALA A 31 1.32 14.64 -14.10
CA ALA A 31 2.54 15.02 -14.82
C ALA A 31 3.66 15.53 -13.89
N LEU A 32 3.29 16.21 -12.80
CA LEU A 32 4.22 16.75 -11.80
C LEU A 32 4.80 15.66 -10.89
N ALA A 33 4.01 14.65 -10.52
CA ALA A 33 4.38 13.67 -9.49
C ALA A 33 5.80 13.07 -9.64
N PRO A 34 6.30 12.69 -10.84
CA PRO A 34 7.68 12.20 -11.03
C PRO A 34 8.79 13.21 -10.71
N GLY A 35 8.46 14.50 -10.65
CA GLY A 35 9.38 15.57 -10.29
C GLY A 35 9.51 15.82 -8.80
N LEU A 36 8.62 15.30 -7.96
CA LEU A 36 8.61 15.55 -6.52
C LEU A 36 9.38 14.46 -5.76
N THR A 37 10.25 14.88 -4.85
CA THR A 37 10.88 13.98 -3.87
C THR A 37 9.95 13.77 -2.67
N PRO A 38 10.09 12.67 -1.91
CA PRO A 38 9.28 12.47 -0.71
C PRO A 38 9.45 13.60 0.31
N GLU A 39 10.65 14.16 0.47
CA GLU A 39 10.88 15.29 1.37
C GLU A 39 10.13 16.57 0.94
N MET A 40 9.95 16.82 -0.36
CA MET A 40 9.15 17.96 -0.85
C MET A 40 7.67 17.77 -0.52
N VAL A 41 7.15 16.56 -0.68
CA VAL A 41 5.76 16.21 -0.36
C VAL A 41 5.51 16.28 1.15
N ALA A 42 6.44 15.78 1.95
CA ALA A 42 6.39 15.89 3.41
C ALA A 42 6.47 17.34 3.89
N ALA A 43 7.36 18.15 3.31
CA ALA A 43 7.49 19.55 3.70
C ALA A 43 6.20 20.35 3.44
N VAL A 44 5.52 20.10 2.31
CA VAL A 44 4.30 20.86 1.98
C VAL A 44 3.08 20.40 2.78
N SER A 45 2.93 19.10 3.05
CA SER A 45 1.83 18.57 3.88
C SER A 45 1.88 19.09 5.32
N LYS A 46 3.08 19.30 5.87
CA LYS A 46 3.29 19.92 7.20
C LYS A 46 2.74 21.33 7.31
N LEU A 47 2.61 22.06 6.18
CA LEU A 47 2.03 23.40 6.14
C LEU A 47 0.52 23.39 5.87
N MET A 48 -0.07 22.22 5.57
CA MET A 48 -1.47 22.07 5.22
C MET A 48 -2.33 21.85 6.46
N ARG A 49 -3.49 22.51 6.51
CA ARG A 49 -4.57 22.15 7.44
C ARG A 49 -5.21 20.82 7.00
N ASN A 50 -5.99 20.20 7.88
CA ASN A 50 -6.69 18.94 7.54
C ASN A 50 -7.57 19.07 6.29
N GLN A 51 -8.29 20.19 6.16
CA GLN A 51 -9.08 20.48 4.95
C GLN A 51 -8.21 20.63 3.70
N ASP A 52 -7.01 21.20 3.82
CA ASP A 52 -6.10 21.43 2.70
C ASP A 52 -5.61 20.07 2.17
N LEU A 53 -5.23 19.16 3.09
CA LEU A 53 -4.85 17.78 2.77
C LEU A 53 -5.97 17.06 1.99
N MET A 54 -7.20 17.11 2.50
CA MET A 54 -8.36 16.48 1.83
C MET A 54 -8.62 17.06 0.43
N LEU A 55 -8.50 18.39 0.27
CA LEU A 55 -8.75 19.08 -1.00
C LEU A 55 -7.69 18.77 -2.06
N VAL A 56 -6.43 18.64 -1.66
CA VAL A 56 -5.33 18.26 -2.55
C VAL A 56 -5.42 16.78 -2.89
N ALA A 57 -5.57 15.91 -1.89
CA ALA A 57 -5.67 14.46 -2.10
C ALA A 57 -6.85 14.08 -3.02
N LYS A 58 -8.00 14.76 -2.92
CA LYS A 58 -9.15 14.55 -3.81
C LYS A 58 -8.82 14.75 -5.31
N ARG A 59 -7.81 15.57 -5.62
CA ARG A 59 -7.35 15.85 -7.00
C ARG A 59 -6.24 14.90 -7.45
N CYS A 60 -5.50 14.30 -6.52
CA CYS A 60 -4.54 13.24 -6.78
C CYS A 60 -5.26 11.93 -7.11
N ARG A 61 -5.45 11.62 -8.40
CA ARG A 61 -6.07 10.35 -8.81
C ARG A 61 -5.02 9.32 -9.18
N VAL A 62 -5.02 8.20 -8.47
CA VAL A 62 -4.16 7.04 -8.73
C VAL A 62 -5.07 5.86 -9.10
N VAL A 63 -4.99 5.42 -10.35
CA VAL A 63 -5.79 4.30 -10.86
C VAL A 63 -4.87 3.11 -11.10
N THR A 64 -5.16 1.98 -10.46
CA THR A 64 -4.39 0.74 -10.56
C THR A 64 -5.28 -0.41 -11.04
N ARG A 65 -4.68 -1.42 -11.68
CA ARG A 65 -5.40 -2.53 -12.31
C ARG A 65 -4.68 -3.86 -12.13
N PHE A 66 -5.46 -4.88 -11.78
CA PHE A 66 -5.03 -6.28 -11.82
C PHE A 66 -6.15 -7.16 -12.39
N ARG A 67 -7.11 -7.62 -11.56
CA ARG A 67 -8.33 -8.32 -12.02
C ARG A 67 -9.54 -7.39 -12.11
N ASN A 68 -9.50 -6.28 -11.38
CA ASN A 68 -10.42 -5.16 -11.47
C ASN A 68 -9.65 -3.84 -11.56
N THR A 69 -10.36 -2.71 -11.51
CA THR A 69 -9.77 -1.35 -11.51
C THR A 69 -10.09 -0.65 -10.20
N LEU A 70 -9.07 -0.14 -9.51
CA LEU A 70 -9.21 0.61 -8.26
C LEU A 70 -8.92 2.10 -8.48
N GLY A 71 -9.40 2.95 -7.57
CA GLY A 71 -9.11 4.39 -7.56
C GLY A 71 -9.93 5.26 -8.52
N LEU A 72 -11.00 4.70 -9.11
CA LEU A 72 -11.94 5.48 -9.93
C LEU A 72 -12.79 6.43 -9.05
N PRO A 73 -13.14 7.62 -9.56
CA PRO A 73 -13.99 8.55 -8.82
C PRO A 73 -15.37 7.92 -8.53
N GLY A 74 -15.92 8.21 -7.36
CA GLY A 74 -17.22 7.68 -6.93
C GLY A 74 -17.20 6.22 -6.48
N HIS A 75 -16.02 5.60 -6.36
CA HIS A 75 -15.85 4.23 -5.88
C HIS A 75 -15.02 4.22 -4.60
N LEU A 76 -15.39 3.37 -3.65
CA LEU A 76 -14.62 3.09 -2.44
C LEU A 76 -14.44 1.58 -2.35
N ALA A 77 -13.18 1.14 -2.46
CA ALA A 77 -12.83 -0.27 -2.38
C ALA A 77 -12.45 -0.65 -0.96
N VAL A 78 -12.73 -1.90 -0.59
CA VAL A 78 -12.56 -2.42 0.76
C VAL A 78 -11.75 -3.71 0.72
N ARG A 79 -10.69 -3.78 1.54
CA ARG A 79 -9.99 -5.03 1.84
C ARG A 79 -10.89 -5.90 2.71
N LEU A 80 -11.13 -7.14 2.29
CA LEU A 80 -11.72 -8.16 3.15
C LEU A 80 -10.58 -8.96 3.80
N GLN A 81 -10.44 -8.87 5.11
CA GLN A 81 -9.35 -9.52 5.86
C GLN A 81 -9.88 -10.58 6.84
N PRO A 82 -10.12 -11.82 6.37
CA PRO A 82 -10.74 -12.89 7.14
C PRO A 82 -9.72 -13.64 8.00
N ASN A 83 -9.03 -12.93 8.91
CA ASN A 83 -8.05 -13.56 9.79
C ASN A 83 -8.74 -14.52 10.78
N HIS A 84 -8.11 -15.68 11.04
CA HIS A 84 -8.57 -16.62 12.06
C HIS A 84 -7.41 -16.93 13.03
N PRO A 85 -7.61 -16.96 14.36
CA PRO A 85 -6.51 -17.15 15.33
C PRO A 85 -5.66 -18.41 15.14
N SER A 86 -6.19 -19.40 14.44
CA SER A 86 -5.54 -20.68 14.14
C SER A 86 -5.53 -21.01 12.64
N ASP A 87 -5.80 -20.02 11.78
CA ASP A 87 -5.94 -20.21 10.32
C ASP A 87 -6.91 -21.34 9.92
N SER A 88 -8.04 -21.47 10.63
CA SER A 88 -9.03 -22.51 10.35
C SER A 88 -9.69 -22.26 8.98
N PRO A 89 -9.60 -23.20 8.02
CA PRO A 89 -10.18 -23.01 6.70
C PRO A 89 -11.68 -22.68 6.73
N ALA A 90 -12.44 -23.36 7.60
CA ALA A 90 -13.87 -23.11 7.75
C ALA A 90 -14.18 -21.72 8.32
N GLY A 91 -13.38 -21.25 9.29
CA GLY A 91 -13.54 -19.93 9.89
C GLY A 91 -13.20 -18.81 8.90
N ILE A 92 -12.10 -18.98 8.17
CA ILE A 92 -11.69 -18.08 7.08
C ILE A 92 -12.79 -18.00 6.02
N LEU A 93 -13.27 -19.14 5.52
CA LEU A 93 -14.32 -19.17 4.50
C LEU A 93 -15.61 -18.52 4.97
N ALA A 94 -16.04 -18.78 6.22
CA ALA A 94 -17.22 -18.15 6.79
C ALA A 94 -17.09 -16.61 6.81
N SER A 95 -15.93 -16.10 7.22
CA SER A 95 -15.66 -14.65 7.22
C SER A 95 -15.57 -14.06 5.81
N ILE A 96 -15.05 -14.80 4.84
CA ILE A 96 -15.06 -14.38 3.43
C ILE A 96 -16.49 -14.23 2.94
N LEU A 97 -17.33 -15.25 3.15
CA LEU A 97 -18.72 -15.23 2.69
C LEU A 97 -19.50 -14.07 3.33
N ASP A 98 -19.36 -13.85 4.64
CA ASP A 98 -19.98 -12.73 5.34
C ASP A 98 -19.54 -11.38 4.73
N GLY A 99 -18.23 -11.17 4.56
CA GLY A 99 -17.71 -9.93 3.97
C GLY A 99 -18.17 -9.68 2.53
N LEU A 100 -18.22 -10.73 1.70
CA LEU A 100 -18.72 -10.64 0.33
C LEU A 100 -20.21 -10.24 0.29
N LEU A 101 -21.03 -10.67 1.26
CA LEU A 101 -22.45 -10.26 1.36
C LEU A 101 -22.62 -8.76 1.65
N TYR A 102 -21.62 -8.12 2.27
CA TYR A 102 -21.57 -6.66 2.46
C TYR A 102 -20.87 -5.92 1.31
N GLY A 103 -20.45 -6.62 0.26
CA GLY A 103 -19.72 -6.04 -0.86
C GLY A 103 -18.27 -5.68 -0.56
N ALA A 104 -17.68 -6.24 0.50
CA ALA A 104 -16.26 -6.08 0.81
C ALA A 104 -15.40 -7.08 0.01
N GLY A 105 -14.14 -6.72 -0.23
CA GLY A 105 -13.17 -7.60 -0.86
C GLY A 105 -12.87 -7.27 -2.30
N ASP A 106 -13.39 -6.17 -2.86
CA ASP A 106 -13.05 -5.68 -4.19
C ASP A 106 -11.62 -5.11 -4.24
N ALA A 107 -11.08 -4.55 -3.15
CA ALA A 107 -9.67 -4.17 -3.12
C ALA A 107 -8.74 -5.40 -3.13
N VAL A 108 -9.02 -6.36 -2.24
CA VAL A 108 -8.31 -7.64 -2.10
C VAL A 108 -9.03 -8.49 -1.06
N ILE A 109 -9.04 -9.82 -1.24
CA ILE A 109 -9.30 -10.78 -0.16
C ILE A 109 -7.93 -11.18 0.42
N GLY A 110 -7.57 -10.57 1.55
CA GLY A 110 -6.23 -10.62 2.12
C GLY A 110 -6.19 -11.35 3.46
N ILE A 111 -5.43 -12.42 3.62
CA ILE A 111 -5.29 -13.14 4.91
C ILE A 111 -3.95 -12.78 5.54
N ASN A 112 -3.94 -12.30 6.79
CA ASN A 112 -2.72 -12.27 7.60
C ASN A 112 -2.66 -13.58 8.41
N PRO A 113 -1.82 -14.55 8.00
CA PRO A 113 -1.83 -15.87 8.60
C PRO A 113 -1.24 -15.83 10.02
N ALA A 114 -1.77 -16.67 10.91
CA ALA A 114 -1.22 -16.87 12.25
C ALA A 114 0.12 -17.64 12.21
N GLY A 115 0.31 -18.50 11.19
CA GLY A 115 1.56 -19.24 10.97
C GLY A 115 2.38 -18.74 9.77
N ASP A 116 3.65 -19.15 9.71
CA ASP A 116 4.61 -18.79 8.66
C ASP A 116 4.99 -19.97 7.73
N SER A 117 4.28 -21.10 7.84
CA SER A 117 4.52 -22.29 7.01
C SER A 117 4.19 -22.03 5.54
N VAL A 118 5.18 -22.22 4.66
CA VAL A 118 5.01 -22.13 3.21
C VAL A 118 3.97 -23.12 2.70
N GLY A 119 3.90 -24.33 3.25
CA GLY A 119 2.90 -25.33 2.86
C GLY A 119 1.47 -24.86 3.17
N ALA A 120 1.27 -24.24 4.33
CA ALA A 120 -0.03 -23.68 4.71
C ALA A 120 -0.39 -22.47 3.85
N LEU A 121 0.58 -21.59 3.57
CA LEU A 121 0.45 -20.47 2.64
C LEU A 121 -0.01 -20.92 1.25
N VAL A 122 0.63 -21.94 0.66
CA VAL A 122 0.26 -22.48 -0.65
C VAL A 122 -1.18 -23.00 -0.63
N ALA A 123 -1.57 -23.73 0.42
CA ALA A 123 -2.93 -24.24 0.57
C ALA A 123 -3.97 -23.11 0.67
N LEU A 124 -3.67 -22.03 1.42
CA LEU A 124 -4.54 -20.85 1.50
C LEU A 124 -4.68 -20.15 0.14
N LEU A 125 -3.57 -19.95 -0.58
CA LEU A 125 -3.59 -19.35 -1.92
C LEU A 125 -4.43 -20.17 -2.90
N GLN A 126 -4.30 -21.50 -2.88
CA GLN A 126 -5.10 -22.40 -3.73
C GLN A 126 -6.59 -22.35 -3.38
N GLN A 127 -6.94 -22.29 -2.10
CA GLN A 127 -8.34 -22.16 -1.67
C GLN A 127 -8.95 -20.83 -2.12
N LEU A 128 -8.23 -19.72 -1.95
CA LEU A 128 -8.67 -18.39 -2.38
C LEU A 128 -8.83 -18.32 -3.91
N ASP A 129 -7.86 -18.84 -4.66
CA ASP A 129 -7.95 -18.90 -6.13
C ASP A 129 -9.15 -19.75 -6.56
N GLY A 130 -9.34 -20.93 -5.96
CA GLY A 130 -10.48 -21.80 -6.23
C GLY A 130 -11.82 -21.10 -6.03
N LEU A 131 -11.99 -20.39 -4.91
CA LEU A 131 -13.19 -19.60 -4.63
C LEU A 131 -13.41 -18.50 -5.69
N ILE A 132 -12.37 -17.72 -5.99
CA ILE A 132 -12.43 -16.62 -6.96
C ILE A 132 -12.81 -17.15 -8.35
N GLN A 133 -12.14 -18.21 -8.82
CA GLN A 133 -12.41 -18.79 -10.14
C GLN A 133 -13.81 -19.42 -10.21
N GLN A 134 -14.19 -20.23 -9.21
CA GLN A 134 -15.47 -20.94 -9.18
C GLN A 134 -16.66 -19.98 -9.26
N HIS A 135 -16.57 -18.84 -8.58
CA HIS A 135 -17.64 -17.84 -8.55
C HIS A 135 -17.40 -16.65 -9.50
N SER A 136 -16.32 -16.68 -10.28
CA SER A 136 -15.91 -15.58 -11.17
C SER A 136 -15.90 -14.21 -10.47
N ILE A 137 -15.40 -14.18 -9.23
CA ILE A 137 -15.38 -12.96 -8.41
C ILE A 137 -14.36 -11.99 -9.01
N PRO A 138 -14.72 -10.74 -9.33
CA PRO A 138 -13.80 -9.76 -9.91
C PRO A 138 -12.90 -9.14 -8.85
N THR A 139 -12.06 -9.95 -8.21
CA THR A 139 -11.10 -9.55 -7.17
C THR A 139 -9.81 -10.38 -7.22
N GLN A 140 -8.85 -10.01 -6.39
CA GLN A 140 -7.55 -10.65 -6.22
C GLN A 140 -7.37 -11.17 -4.80
N ALA A 141 -6.59 -12.24 -4.69
CA ALA A 141 -6.18 -12.83 -3.42
C ALA A 141 -4.82 -12.31 -2.96
N CYS A 142 -4.62 -12.27 -1.64
CA CYS A 142 -3.30 -12.07 -1.06
C CYS A 142 -3.20 -12.81 0.28
N VAL A 143 -2.01 -13.34 0.58
CA VAL A 143 -1.67 -13.78 1.94
C VAL A 143 -0.52 -12.90 2.40
N LEU A 144 -0.75 -12.15 3.47
CA LEU A 144 0.12 -11.09 4.00
C LEU A 144 1.23 -11.70 4.84
N THR A 145 2.16 -12.39 4.19
CA THR A 145 3.35 -12.99 4.81
C THR A 145 4.63 -12.28 4.32
N HIS A 146 5.78 -12.63 4.90
CA HIS A 146 7.05 -12.10 4.43
C HIS A 146 7.29 -12.48 2.96
N VAL A 147 7.82 -11.53 2.16
CA VAL A 147 7.99 -11.67 0.72
C VAL A 147 8.76 -12.92 0.29
N THR A 148 9.70 -13.40 1.10
CA THR A 148 10.46 -14.64 0.85
C THR A 148 9.57 -15.88 0.84
N ASN A 149 8.56 -15.95 1.71
CA ASN A 149 7.63 -17.07 1.75
C ASN A 149 6.75 -17.06 0.50
N THR A 150 6.36 -15.87 0.04
CA THR A 150 5.63 -15.68 -1.21
C THR A 150 6.44 -16.12 -2.42
N LEU A 151 7.74 -15.79 -2.48
CA LEU A 151 8.66 -16.29 -3.52
C LEU A 151 8.76 -17.83 -3.51
N GLN A 152 8.89 -18.43 -2.33
CA GLN A 152 8.91 -19.89 -2.20
C GLN A 152 7.58 -20.52 -2.63
N ALA A 153 6.45 -19.92 -2.31
CA ALA A 153 5.14 -20.37 -2.77
C ALA A 153 5.02 -20.29 -4.31
N MET A 154 5.51 -19.23 -4.93
CA MET A 154 5.57 -19.12 -6.41
C MET A 154 6.45 -20.20 -7.03
N ALA A 155 7.60 -20.52 -6.42
CA ALA A 155 8.47 -21.60 -6.88
C ALA A 155 7.79 -22.99 -6.79
N LEU A 156 6.83 -23.15 -5.88
CA LEU A 156 5.97 -24.34 -5.76
C LEU A 156 4.73 -24.30 -6.68
N GLY A 157 4.59 -23.27 -7.52
CA GLY A 157 3.48 -23.12 -8.46
C GLY A 157 2.18 -22.59 -7.84
N ALA A 158 2.25 -21.94 -6.68
CA ALA A 158 1.06 -21.37 -6.04
C ALA A 158 0.44 -20.20 -6.85
N PRO A 159 -0.89 -20.04 -6.82
CA PRO A 159 -1.59 -19.00 -7.58
C PRO A 159 -1.50 -17.62 -6.89
N VAL A 160 -0.31 -17.03 -6.86
CA VAL A 160 -0.09 -15.71 -6.23
C VAL A 160 -0.62 -14.60 -7.14
N ASP A 161 -1.66 -13.90 -6.69
CA ASP A 161 -2.17 -12.71 -7.38
C ASP A 161 -1.40 -11.44 -6.97
N LEU A 162 -1.27 -11.18 -5.66
CA LEU A 162 -0.52 -10.04 -5.12
C LEU A 162 0.61 -10.48 -4.18
N VAL A 163 1.74 -9.78 -4.25
CA VAL A 163 2.86 -9.93 -3.32
C VAL A 163 2.77 -8.86 -2.25
N PHE A 164 2.52 -9.28 -1.02
CA PHE A 164 2.55 -8.40 0.15
C PHE A 164 3.97 -8.20 0.68
N GLN A 165 4.27 -7.00 1.17
CA GLN A 165 5.41 -6.75 2.07
C GLN A 165 5.23 -5.46 2.88
N SER A 166 5.58 -5.47 4.16
CA SER A 166 5.76 -4.22 4.93
C SER A 166 7.06 -3.53 4.53
N ILE A 167 7.02 -2.22 4.29
CA ILE A 167 8.17 -1.41 3.88
C ILE A 167 8.30 -0.15 4.74
N ALA A 168 9.49 0.46 4.73
CA ALA A 168 9.82 1.66 5.48
C ALA A 168 10.68 2.64 4.67
N GLY A 169 10.77 3.88 5.18
CA GLY A 169 11.47 4.99 4.53
C GLY A 169 13.00 5.02 4.63
N THR A 170 13.61 4.07 5.33
CA THR A 170 15.07 3.98 5.46
C THR A 170 15.56 2.56 5.19
N GLN A 171 16.81 2.44 4.71
CA GLN A 171 17.43 1.14 4.49
C GLN A 171 17.49 0.34 5.79
N GLY A 172 17.92 0.96 6.90
CA GLY A 172 18.00 0.29 8.20
C GLY A 172 16.65 -0.26 8.68
N ALA A 173 15.56 0.49 8.48
CA ALA A 173 14.22 0.02 8.83
C ALA A 173 13.76 -1.14 7.94
N ASN A 174 13.97 -1.08 6.62
CA ASN A 174 13.68 -2.21 5.73
C ASN A 174 14.50 -3.45 6.09
N SER A 175 15.80 -3.29 6.39
CA SER A 175 16.64 -4.40 6.83
C SER A 175 16.16 -5.01 8.15
N SER A 176 15.58 -4.23 9.06
CA SER A 176 14.96 -4.77 10.28
C SER A 176 13.72 -5.64 10.01
N PHE A 177 13.07 -5.43 8.87
CA PHE A 177 11.98 -6.28 8.38
C PHE A 177 12.48 -7.48 7.58
N GLY A 178 13.79 -7.63 7.39
CA GLY A 178 14.37 -8.69 6.56
C GLY A 178 14.31 -8.43 5.05
N VAL A 179 14.12 -7.18 4.62
CA VAL A 179 13.97 -6.84 3.20
C VAL A 179 14.96 -5.76 2.71
N ASP A 180 15.29 -5.84 1.43
CA ASP A 180 15.98 -4.81 0.68
C ASP A 180 15.31 -4.61 -0.70
N LEU A 181 15.79 -3.66 -1.48
CA LEU A 181 15.23 -3.39 -2.80
C LEU A 181 15.49 -4.53 -3.80
N ALA A 182 16.57 -5.29 -3.65
CA ALA A 182 16.89 -6.37 -4.58
C ALA A 182 15.90 -7.53 -4.42
N LEU A 183 15.55 -7.88 -3.17
CA LEU A 183 14.52 -8.87 -2.87
C LEU A 183 13.14 -8.43 -3.37
N LEU A 184 12.79 -7.15 -3.23
CA LEU A 184 11.55 -6.61 -3.76
C LEU A 184 11.53 -6.60 -5.30
N ASP A 185 12.66 -6.30 -5.95
CA ASP A 185 12.81 -6.39 -7.41
C ASP A 185 12.62 -7.84 -7.89
N GLU A 186 13.18 -8.83 -7.19
CA GLU A 186 13.01 -10.27 -7.48
C GLU A 186 11.54 -10.68 -7.36
N ALA A 187 10.88 -10.35 -6.25
CA ALA A 187 9.49 -10.71 -6.00
C ALA A 187 8.53 -10.07 -6.99
N HIS A 188 8.76 -8.80 -7.34
CA HIS A 188 8.00 -8.10 -8.35
C HIS A 188 8.14 -8.78 -9.73
N ALA A 189 9.37 -9.13 -10.14
CA ALA A 189 9.61 -9.83 -11.40
C ALA A 189 8.96 -11.22 -11.43
N ALA A 190 9.07 -11.97 -10.33
CA ALA A 190 8.46 -13.30 -10.20
C ALA A 190 6.92 -13.24 -10.34
N ALA A 191 6.28 -12.29 -9.66
CA ALA A 191 4.82 -12.12 -9.74
C ALA A 191 4.35 -11.68 -11.13
N LEU A 192 5.06 -10.77 -11.79
CA LEU A 192 4.78 -10.39 -13.18
C LEU A 192 4.89 -11.57 -14.14
N ALA A 193 5.85 -12.48 -13.93
CA ALA A 193 6.05 -13.65 -14.77
C ALA A 193 4.86 -14.63 -14.72
N LEU A 194 4.06 -14.62 -13.64
CA LEU A 194 2.85 -15.44 -13.52
C LEU A 194 1.71 -15.00 -14.44
N LYS A 195 1.70 -13.72 -14.87
CA LYS A 195 0.70 -13.15 -15.80
C LYS A 195 -0.76 -13.42 -15.40
N ARG A 196 -1.06 -13.29 -14.11
CA ARG A 196 -2.37 -13.63 -13.55
C ARG A 196 -3.40 -12.50 -13.62
N GLY A 197 -2.97 -11.26 -13.82
CA GLY A 197 -3.86 -10.11 -13.98
C GLY A 197 -4.59 -10.15 -15.31
N THR A 198 -5.90 -9.88 -15.30
CA THR A 198 -6.76 -9.90 -16.50
C THR A 198 -6.96 -8.52 -17.13
N LEU A 199 -6.75 -7.45 -16.37
CA LEU A 199 -6.88 -6.05 -16.80
C LEU A 199 -5.59 -5.24 -16.67
N GLY A 200 -4.65 -5.66 -15.84
CA GLY A 200 -3.40 -4.96 -15.59
C GLY A 200 -2.38 -5.80 -14.85
N ASP A 201 -1.22 -5.19 -14.56
CA ASP A 201 -0.03 -5.85 -14.04
C ASP A 201 0.47 -5.22 -12.73
N ASN A 202 -0.40 -4.51 -12.00
CA ASN A 202 -0.07 -4.01 -10.68
C ASN A 202 -0.13 -5.19 -9.68
N VAL A 203 1.02 -5.80 -9.38
CA VAL A 203 1.12 -7.07 -8.62
C VAL A 203 1.60 -6.91 -7.18
N MET A 204 2.04 -5.72 -6.78
CA MET A 204 2.54 -5.49 -5.43
C MET A 204 1.46 -4.94 -4.50
N TYR A 205 1.55 -5.32 -3.23
CA TYR A 205 0.78 -4.78 -2.14
C TYR A 205 1.74 -4.40 -0.99
N PHE A 206 1.82 -3.12 -0.65
CA PHE A 206 2.66 -2.66 0.46
C PHE A 206 1.84 -2.16 1.65
N GLU A 207 2.37 -2.42 2.84
CA GLU A 207 1.94 -1.75 4.07
C GLU A 207 3.07 -0.86 4.61
N THR A 208 2.67 0.32 5.06
CA THR A 208 3.53 1.34 5.65
C THR A 208 2.96 1.80 6.99
N GLY A 209 3.58 2.79 7.63
CA GLY A 209 3.06 3.33 8.87
C GLY A 209 4.07 4.23 9.55
N GLN A 210 3.57 5.40 9.97
CA GLN A 210 4.31 6.32 10.82
C GLN A 210 4.79 5.60 12.09
N GLY A 211 6.06 5.79 12.44
CA GLY A 211 6.69 5.22 13.63
C GLY A 211 7.52 3.96 13.39
N SER A 212 7.37 3.31 12.23
CA SER A 212 8.13 2.11 11.84
C SER A 212 9.66 2.30 11.95
N ALA A 213 10.18 3.36 11.32
CA ALA A 213 11.62 3.64 11.35
C ALA A 213 12.14 4.11 12.72
N LEU A 214 11.28 4.73 13.54
CA LEU A 214 11.62 5.07 14.93
C LEU A 214 11.72 3.80 15.78
N SER A 215 10.74 2.90 15.66
CA SER A 215 10.72 1.58 16.32
C SER A 215 11.97 0.76 15.99
N ALA A 216 12.42 0.81 14.74
CA ALA A 216 13.61 0.11 14.28
C ALA A 216 14.94 0.80 14.67
N GLY A 217 14.91 1.94 15.36
CA GLY A 217 16.12 2.72 15.68
C GLY A 217 16.82 3.29 14.43
N ALA A 218 16.13 3.37 13.30
CA ALA A 218 16.69 3.67 11.98
C ALA A 218 16.10 4.97 11.37
N HIS A 219 15.64 5.89 12.22
CA HIS A 219 15.02 7.16 11.80
C HIS A 219 16.03 8.28 11.58
N HIS A 220 17.26 8.16 12.11
CA HIS A 220 18.35 9.12 11.91
C HIS A 220 18.00 10.59 12.26
N GLY A 221 17.16 10.79 13.29
CA GLY A 221 16.69 12.12 13.69
C GLY A 221 15.63 12.75 12.77
N VAL A 222 15.14 12.03 11.77
CA VAL A 222 14.06 12.48 10.86
C VAL A 222 12.69 12.16 11.47
N ASP A 223 11.72 13.06 11.27
CA ASP A 223 10.37 12.90 11.78
C ASP A 223 9.58 11.77 11.06
N GLN A 224 8.54 11.26 11.73
CA GLN A 224 7.76 10.10 11.26
C GLN A 224 7.11 10.33 9.89
N GLN A 225 6.53 11.51 9.66
CA GLN A 225 5.77 11.82 8.44
C GLN A 225 6.70 11.96 7.22
N THR A 226 7.92 12.48 7.40
CA THR A 226 8.93 12.51 6.33
C THR A 226 9.42 11.10 5.96
N LEU A 227 9.60 10.22 6.95
CA LEU A 227 10.00 8.84 6.69
C LEU A 227 8.87 8.01 6.07
N GLU A 228 7.62 8.30 6.43
CA GLU A 228 6.45 7.68 5.80
C GLU A 228 6.34 8.08 4.32
N ALA A 229 6.54 9.35 3.98
CA ALA A 229 6.60 9.79 2.59
C ALA A 229 7.71 9.06 1.79
N ARG A 230 8.85 8.77 2.43
CA ARG A 230 9.94 7.98 1.80
C ARG A 230 9.54 6.52 1.59
N ALA A 231 8.73 5.93 2.47
CA ALA A 231 8.18 4.59 2.25
C ALA A 231 7.30 4.56 0.99
N TYR A 232 6.49 5.60 0.75
CA TYR A 232 5.73 5.74 -0.51
C TYR A 232 6.62 5.86 -1.73
N ALA A 233 7.80 6.50 -1.61
CA ALA A 233 8.77 6.54 -2.70
C ALA A 233 9.36 5.15 -3.02
N VAL A 234 9.57 4.30 -2.01
CA VAL A 234 9.92 2.88 -2.20
C VAL A 234 8.79 2.16 -2.93
N ALA A 235 7.55 2.26 -2.44
CA ALA A 235 6.38 1.63 -3.06
C ALA A 235 6.22 2.04 -4.54
N ARG A 236 6.33 3.34 -4.83
CA ARG A 236 6.14 3.91 -6.16
C ARG A 236 6.99 3.25 -7.24
N ARG A 237 8.22 2.81 -6.91
CA ARG A 237 9.13 2.10 -7.83
C ARG A 237 8.44 0.89 -8.49
N TYR A 238 7.57 0.21 -7.75
CA TYR A 238 6.98 -1.07 -8.17
C TYR A 238 5.56 -0.98 -8.72
N ARG A 239 4.99 0.25 -8.87
CA ARG A 239 3.61 0.45 -9.33
C ARG A 239 2.62 -0.52 -8.64
N PRO A 240 2.53 -0.54 -7.30
CA PRO A 240 1.69 -1.48 -6.58
C PRO A 240 0.22 -1.32 -6.93
N LEU A 241 -0.56 -2.38 -6.72
CA LEU A 241 -2.02 -2.26 -6.75
C LEU A 241 -2.51 -1.47 -5.54
N LEU A 242 -1.92 -1.76 -4.38
CA LEU A 242 -2.33 -1.25 -3.08
C LEU A 242 -1.11 -0.77 -2.28
N VAL A 243 -1.27 0.37 -1.62
CA VAL A 243 -0.41 0.82 -0.52
C VAL A 243 -1.35 1.32 0.56
N ASN A 244 -1.28 0.76 1.76
CA ASN A 244 -1.98 1.34 2.90
C ASN A 244 -1.01 1.63 4.04
N THR A 245 -1.18 2.82 4.63
CA THR A 245 -0.66 3.09 5.96
C THR A 245 -1.48 2.33 7.00
N VAL A 246 -0.84 1.89 8.08
CA VAL A 246 -1.54 1.36 9.26
C VAL A 246 -1.42 2.37 10.40
N VAL A 247 -2.38 3.30 10.44
CA VAL A 247 -2.35 4.42 11.37
C VAL A 247 -2.77 3.99 12.78
N GLY A 248 -1.92 4.28 13.77
CA GLY A 248 -2.20 4.00 15.18
C GLY A 248 -2.03 2.54 15.60
N PHE A 249 -1.43 1.70 14.74
CA PHE A 249 -1.27 0.27 15.02
C PHE A 249 -0.18 -0.05 16.03
N ILE A 250 0.92 0.72 16.02
CA ILE A 250 2.10 0.37 16.84
C ILE A 250 1.84 0.64 18.32
N GLY A 251 1.37 1.85 18.66
CA GLY A 251 1.07 2.20 20.05
C GLY A 251 0.96 3.71 20.32
N PRO A 252 0.46 4.09 21.51
CA PRO A 252 0.27 5.48 21.92
C PRO A 252 1.57 6.29 22.02
N GLU A 253 2.72 5.64 22.08
CA GLU A 253 4.04 6.26 22.06
C GLU A 253 4.40 6.89 20.70
N TYR A 254 3.71 6.49 19.62
CA TYR A 254 3.85 7.06 18.28
C TYR A 254 2.70 8.02 17.94
N LEU A 255 1.47 7.61 18.24
CA LEU A 255 0.23 8.38 18.03
C LEU A 255 -0.70 8.19 19.23
N PHE A 256 -0.72 9.19 20.12
CA PHE A 256 -1.30 9.09 21.46
C PHE A 256 -2.83 9.14 21.51
N ASP A 257 -3.45 9.99 20.69
CA ASP A 257 -4.89 10.25 20.74
C ASP A 257 -5.55 10.25 19.35
N GLY A 258 -6.89 10.32 19.33
CA GLY A 258 -7.65 10.34 18.10
C GLY A 258 -7.34 11.54 17.19
N LYS A 259 -6.85 12.67 17.72
CA LYS A 259 -6.49 13.84 16.90
C LYS A 259 -5.20 13.56 16.12
N GLN A 260 -4.21 12.95 16.76
CA GLN A 260 -2.96 12.55 16.12
C GLN A 260 -3.21 11.47 15.07
N ILE A 261 -4.06 10.48 15.37
CA ILE A 261 -4.44 9.43 14.42
C ILE A 261 -5.15 10.03 13.19
N ILE A 262 -6.16 10.90 13.38
CA ILE A 262 -6.85 11.56 12.27
C ILE A 262 -5.87 12.39 11.43
N ARG A 263 -4.97 13.13 12.09
CA ARG A 263 -3.99 13.96 11.40
C ARG A 263 -3.05 13.11 10.54
N ALA A 264 -2.45 12.06 11.12
CA ALA A 264 -1.54 11.17 10.42
C ALA A 264 -2.23 10.49 9.22
N GLY A 265 -3.46 9.99 9.39
CA GLY A 265 -4.22 9.39 8.29
C GLY A 265 -4.52 10.35 7.13
N LEU A 266 -4.70 11.65 7.41
CA LEU A 266 -4.87 12.66 6.37
C LEU A 266 -3.54 13.09 5.73
N GLU A 267 -2.41 13.00 6.44
CA GLU A 267 -1.09 13.31 5.90
C GLU A 267 -0.54 12.18 5.03
N ASP A 268 -0.91 10.95 5.36
CA ASP A 268 -0.48 9.71 4.71
C ASP A 268 -1.23 9.46 3.39
N HIS A 269 -2.49 9.88 3.30
CA HIS A 269 -3.37 9.72 2.12
C HIS A 269 -3.24 10.87 1.11
#